data_AF-A0A0G1IGD9-F1
#
_entry.id   AF-A0A0G1IGD9-F1
#
_cell.length_a   1.000
_cell.length_b   1.000
_cell.length_c   1.000
_cell.angle_alpha   90.00
_cell.angle_beta   90.00
_cell.angle_gamma   90.00
#
_symmetry.space_group_name_H-M   'P 1'
#
loop_
_entity.id
_entity.type
_entity.pdbx_description
1 polymer ?
#
loop_
_entity_poly.entity_id
_entity_poly.type
_entity_poly.pdbx_seq_one_letter_code
_entity_poly.pdbx_strand_id
1 'polypeptide(L)'
;MHLVYTDASPTQVSYKRWDNATATWQSAALVPDATGANDFYPSISINTANRELTVFWIDTGASVISYAQCPLATASNECSDAADWGAEQSWKTSSTFSGISSDYGESNEYFAQWMVGSTQISIDWGRISAVVIASFTQNHFRWYVNPASSENVTDPWSSTAGIDLNEDTALMPLPFAYDPPGYDSSGNPQQVRLRVNITVNDATITANSKYFKLQFRTGTDLDCSTGSWTDVGAAGGSDAWVYTSETGVADDTTLTVARVTGTDKLETYSRVKPANTPEATTALGQNIEFDFHIVVGGTSFTTATRYLFRVVETTSDGSGTISLAGGWNNCPVLHSEPGTENLMRHGNFYSGGEEQGFYWAD
;
A
#
# COMPACT_ATOMS: atom_id res chain seq x y z
N MET A 1 6.91 25.65 -33.80
CA MET A 1 5.90 25.92 -32.74
C MET A 1 4.59 25.34 -33.21
N HIS A 2 3.86 24.65 -32.34
CA HIS A 2 2.57 24.03 -32.65
C HIS A 2 1.47 24.80 -31.92
N LEU A 3 0.33 24.99 -32.57
CA LEU A 3 -0.82 25.67 -32.02
C LEU A 3 -2.08 24.87 -32.30
N VAL A 4 -2.90 24.71 -31.26
CA VAL A 4 -4.25 24.18 -31.35
C VAL A 4 -5.23 25.20 -30.83
N TYR A 5 -6.41 25.25 -31.43
CA TYR A 5 -7.46 26.19 -31.07
C TYR A 5 -8.81 25.68 -31.57
N THR A 6 -9.90 26.23 -31.03
CA THR A 6 -11.26 25.98 -31.53
C THR A 6 -11.65 27.06 -32.52
N ASP A 7 -12.15 26.66 -33.70
CA ASP A 7 -12.78 27.60 -34.64
C ASP A 7 -14.23 27.91 -34.20
N ALA A 8 -14.79 29.03 -34.65
CA ALA A 8 -16.03 29.58 -34.11
C ALA A 8 -17.32 28.97 -34.71
N SER A 9 -17.26 28.24 -35.83
CA SER A 9 -18.45 27.64 -36.44
C SER A 9 -18.14 26.66 -37.61
N PRO A 10 -18.41 25.35 -37.47
CA PRO A 10 -18.74 24.64 -36.23
C PRO A 10 -17.59 24.74 -35.21
N THR A 11 -17.90 24.58 -33.91
CA THR A 11 -16.85 24.56 -32.87
C THR A 11 -16.01 23.29 -33.03
N GLN A 12 -14.88 23.42 -33.72
CA GLN A 12 -14.01 22.30 -34.10
C GLN A 12 -12.57 22.58 -33.75
N VAL A 13 -11.82 21.52 -33.46
CA VAL A 13 -10.39 21.63 -33.16
C VAL A 13 -9.58 21.81 -34.45
N SER A 14 -8.86 22.91 -34.50
CA SER A 14 -7.92 23.23 -35.57
C SER A 14 -6.49 23.19 -35.06
N TYR A 15 -5.59 22.78 -35.94
CA TYR A 15 -4.15 22.78 -35.72
C TYR A 15 -3.45 23.62 -36.78
N LYS A 16 -2.41 24.36 -36.37
CA LYS A 16 -1.43 24.93 -37.30
C LYS A 16 -0.05 24.98 -36.68
N ARG A 17 0.97 25.03 -37.53
CA ARG A 17 2.37 25.18 -37.10
C ARG A 17 3.02 26.43 -37.66
N TRP A 18 3.98 26.92 -36.91
CA TRP A 18 4.89 27.97 -37.33
C TRP A 18 6.04 27.36 -38.12
N ASP A 19 6.20 27.78 -39.37
CA ASP A 19 7.33 27.40 -40.21
C ASP A 19 8.48 28.39 -39.99
N ASN A 20 9.57 27.90 -39.42
CA ASN A 20 10.77 28.71 -39.15
C ASN A 20 11.51 29.12 -40.43
N ALA A 21 11.38 28.36 -41.52
CA ALA A 21 12.09 28.67 -42.77
C ALA A 21 11.45 29.86 -43.47
N THR A 22 10.12 29.94 -43.45
CA THR A 22 9.37 31.03 -44.08
C THR A 22 8.97 32.13 -43.10
N ALA A 23 9.14 31.89 -41.79
CA ALA A 23 8.67 32.77 -40.72
C ALA A 23 7.16 33.11 -40.86
N THR A 24 6.37 32.09 -41.19
CA THR A 24 4.91 32.22 -41.34
C THR A 24 4.19 31.08 -40.64
N TRP A 25 2.97 31.34 -40.19
CA TRP A 25 2.03 30.28 -39.86
C TRP A 25 1.59 29.56 -41.13
N GLN A 26 1.49 28.24 -41.06
CA GLN A 26 0.87 27.45 -42.11
C GLN A 26 -0.65 27.57 -42.06
N SER A 27 -1.30 27.11 -43.15
CA SER A 27 -2.75 26.94 -43.18
C SER A 27 -3.20 26.06 -42.03
N ALA A 28 -4.37 26.35 -41.48
CA ALA A 28 -4.97 25.52 -40.45
C ALA A 28 -5.46 24.20 -41.04
N ALA A 29 -5.13 23.11 -40.39
CA ALA A 29 -5.70 21.79 -40.62
C ALA A 29 -6.80 21.54 -39.60
N LEU A 30 -7.91 20.95 -40.03
CA LEU A 30 -8.87 20.38 -39.09
C LEU A 30 -8.26 19.13 -38.48
N VAL A 31 -8.27 19.06 -37.16
CA VAL A 31 -8.05 17.80 -36.45
C VAL A 31 -9.36 17.01 -36.58
N PRO A 32 -9.36 15.81 -37.18
CA PRO A 32 -10.56 15.05 -37.47
C PRO A 32 -11.46 14.92 -36.25
N ASP A 33 -12.72 15.34 -36.47
CA ASP A 33 -13.82 15.31 -35.53
C ASP A 33 -14.97 14.49 -36.14
N ALA A 34 -15.67 13.76 -35.27
CA ALA A 34 -16.94 13.11 -35.49
C ALA A 34 -18.09 14.13 -35.66
N THR A 35 -18.03 15.03 -36.65
CA THR A 35 -19.15 15.87 -37.11
C THR A 35 -19.88 16.71 -36.03
N GLY A 36 -19.25 16.98 -34.88
CA GLY A 36 -19.83 17.74 -33.77
C GLY A 36 -19.42 19.22 -33.77
N ALA A 37 -20.34 20.15 -33.50
CA ALA A 37 -20.03 21.59 -33.41
C ALA A 37 -19.75 22.06 -31.97
N ASN A 38 -19.09 21.22 -31.19
CA ASN A 38 -19.18 21.22 -29.74
C ASN A 38 -17.88 20.76 -29.05
N ASP A 39 -16.76 20.91 -29.76
CA ASP A 39 -15.42 20.66 -29.24
C ASP A 39 -14.87 21.87 -28.53
N PHE A 40 -14.42 21.69 -27.29
CA PHE A 40 -13.86 22.76 -26.48
C PHE A 40 -12.55 22.34 -25.83
N TYR A 41 -11.78 23.36 -25.43
CA TYR A 41 -10.57 23.22 -24.60
C TYR A 41 -9.49 22.33 -25.22
N PRO A 42 -9.04 22.62 -26.45
CA PRO A 42 -8.06 21.79 -27.11
C PRO A 42 -6.72 21.90 -26.40
N SER A 43 -6.05 20.78 -26.25
CA SER A 43 -4.69 20.69 -25.72
C SER A 43 -3.84 19.80 -26.63
N ILE A 44 -2.53 20.01 -26.62
CA ILE A 44 -1.59 19.34 -27.52
C ILE A 44 -0.45 18.70 -26.73
N SER A 45 -0.06 17.50 -27.13
CA SER A 45 1.05 16.74 -26.57
C SER A 45 1.92 16.17 -27.69
N ILE A 46 3.22 16.04 -27.43
CA ILE A 46 4.19 15.46 -28.38
C ILE A 46 4.90 14.30 -27.70
N ASN A 47 4.76 13.10 -28.25
CA ASN A 47 5.62 11.97 -27.92
C ASN A 47 6.90 12.07 -28.77
N THR A 48 8.01 12.42 -28.12
CA THR A 48 9.29 12.65 -28.79
C THR A 48 10.00 11.36 -29.21
N ALA A 49 9.63 10.20 -28.64
CA ALA A 49 10.26 8.93 -28.95
C ALA A 49 9.79 8.37 -30.30
N ASN A 50 8.49 8.41 -30.56
CA ASN A 50 7.89 7.97 -31.84
C ASN A 50 7.56 9.14 -32.78
N ARG A 51 7.84 10.39 -32.36
CA ARG A 51 7.48 11.63 -33.06
C ARG A 51 5.99 11.68 -33.41
N GLU A 52 5.14 11.52 -32.42
CA GLU A 52 3.68 11.58 -32.59
C GLU A 52 3.09 12.82 -31.91
N LEU A 53 2.26 13.54 -32.63
CA LEU A 53 1.47 14.67 -32.13
C LEU A 53 0.10 14.15 -31.71
N THR A 54 -0.33 14.41 -30.48
CA THR A 54 -1.68 14.07 -30.01
C THR A 54 -2.40 15.33 -29.58
N VAL A 55 -3.63 15.50 -30.04
CA VAL A 55 -4.51 16.60 -29.66
C VAL A 55 -5.71 16.04 -28.93
N PHE A 56 -6.04 16.63 -27.78
CA PHE A 56 -7.17 16.26 -26.94
C PHE A 56 -8.16 17.41 -26.86
N TRP A 57 -9.44 17.09 -26.74
CA TRP A 57 -10.50 18.06 -26.53
C TRP A 57 -11.67 17.44 -25.79
N ILE A 58 -12.60 18.28 -25.36
CA ILE A 58 -13.87 17.86 -24.76
C ILE A 58 -14.96 18.04 -25.81
N ASP A 59 -15.54 16.93 -26.25
CA ASP A 59 -16.79 16.95 -27.00
C ASP A 59 -17.93 17.07 -25.98
N THR A 60 -18.51 18.26 -25.93
CA THR A 60 -19.57 18.57 -24.95
C THR A 60 -20.93 17.96 -25.30
N GLY A 61 -21.17 17.55 -26.55
CA GLY A 61 -22.44 16.91 -26.94
C GLY A 61 -22.43 15.40 -26.73
N ALA A 62 -21.27 14.76 -26.86
CA ALA A 62 -21.10 13.36 -26.45
C ALA A 62 -20.70 13.23 -24.97
N SER A 63 -20.33 14.33 -24.29
CA SER A 63 -19.81 14.33 -22.91
C SER A 63 -18.60 13.42 -22.74
N VAL A 64 -17.70 13.43 -23.74
CA VAL A 64 -16.50 12.61 -23.77
C VAL A 64 -15.24 13.47 -23.90
N ILE A 65 -14.12 12.93 -23.44
CA ILE A 65 -12.81 13.44 -23.83
C ILE A 65 -12.40 12.68 -25.07
N SER A 66 -12.16 13.41 -26.15
CA SER A 66 -11.75 12.88 -27.43
C SER A 66 -10.30 13.24 -27.73
N TYR A 67 -9.67 12.44 -28.58
CA TYR A 67 -8.33 12.72 -29.08
C TYR A 67 -8.14 12.23 -30.50
N ALA A 68 -7.18 12.85 -31.19
CA ALA A 68 -6.68 12.41 -32.48
C ALA A 68 -5.16 12.52 -32.50
N GLN A 69 -4.52 11.65 -33.28
CA GLN A 69 -3.08 11.53 -33.34
C GLN A 69 -2.58 11.75 -34.75
N CYS A 70 -1.43 12.39 -34.90
CA CYS A 70 -0.75 12.54 -36.18
C CYS A 70 0.73 12.12 -36.03
N PRO A 71 1.18 11.07 -36.73
CA PRO A 71 2.58 10.67 -36.72
C PRO A 71 3.44 11.63 -37.55
N LEU A 72 4.22 12.50 -36.89
CA LEU A 72 5.12 13.47 -37.54
C LEU A 72 6.23 12.79 -38.36
N ALA A 73 6.55 11.53 -38.06
CA ALA A 73 7.58 10.78 -38.77
C ALA A 73 7.18 10.38 -40.20
N THR A 74 5.89 10.23 -40.46
CA THR A 74 5.36 9.76 -41.75
C THR A 74 4.48 10.78 -42.46
N ALA A 75 3.99 11.79 -41.75
CA ALA A 75 3.29 12.91 -42.36
C ALA A 75 4.26 13.72 -43.24
N SER A 76 3.99 13.79 -44.54
CA SER A 76 4.84 14.51 -45.52
C SER A 76 4.89 16.03 -45.26
N ASN A 77 4.01 16.53 -44.40
CA ASN A 77 3.80 17.94 -44.10
C ASN A 77 3.69 18.23 -42.58
N GLU A 78 4.04 17.30 -41.69
CA GLU A 78 3.89 17.44 -40.22
C GLU A 78 2.48 17.88 -39.74
N CYS A 79 1.46 17.14 -40.15
CA CYS A 79 0.08 17.28 -39.69
C CYS A 79 -0.65 18.52 -40.22
N SER A 80 -0.19 19.05 -41.34
CA SER A 80 -0.69 20.32 -41.89
C SER A 80 -1.89 20.13 -42.83
N ASP A 81 -2.26 18.88 -43.13
CA ASP A 81 -3.49 18.52 -43.80
C ASP A 81 -4.36 17.67 -42.85
N ALA A 82 -5.68 17.78 -42.99
CA ALA A 82 -6.62 17.01 -42.17
C ALA A 82 -6.43 15.49 -42.33
N ALA A 83 -5.91 15.05 -43.49
CA ALA A 83 -5.68 13.63 -43.80
C ALA A 83 -4.49 13.00 -43.05
N ASP A 84 -3.60 13.81 -42.46
CA ASP A 84 -2.45 13.31 -41.69
C ASP A 84 -2.82 12.85 -40.29
N TRP A 85 -3.98 13.29 -39.83
CA TRP A 85 -4.50 12.96 -38.52
C TRP A 85 -5.32 11.66 -38.60
N GLY A 86 -5.14 10.80 -37.60
CA GLY A 86 -5.98 9.66 -37.36
C GLY A 86 -7.42 10.07 -37.01
N ALA A 87 -8.34 9.12 -37.16
CA ALA A 87 -9.72 9.31 -36.77
C ALA A 87 -9.84 9.60 -35.27
N GLU A 88 -10.82 10.42 -34.90
CA GLU A 88 -11.16 10.68 -33.51
C GLU A 88 -11.34 9.38 -32.71
N GLN A 89 -10.78 9.37 -31.51
CA GLN A 89 -10.90 8.31 -30.52
C GLN A 89 -11.47 8.88 -29.22
N SER A 90 -12.45 8.18 -28.64
CA SER A 90 -12.93 8.52 -27.29
C SER A 90 -11.98 7.94 -26.23
N TRP A 91 -11.48 8.78 -25.33
CA TRP A 91 -10.63 8.34 -24.21
C TRP A 91 -11.42 8.04 -22.95
N LYS A 92 -12.40 8.88 -22.59
CA LYS A 92 -13.26 8.71 -21.40
C LYS A 92 -14.72 9.01 -21.73
N THR A 93 -15.61 8.09 -21.37
CA THR A 93 -17.02 8.09 -21.81
C THR A 93 -18.05 8.16 -20.67
N SER A 94 -17.63 8.36 -19.41
CA SER A 94 -18.52 8.23 -18.24
C SER A 94 -18.30 9.26 -17.13
N SER A 95 -18.82 10.50 -17.29
CA SER A 95 -19.27 11.39 -16.19
C SER A 95 -19.85 12.73 -16.67
N THR A 96 -20.39 13.53 -15.74
CA THR A 96 -20.96 14.86 -15.98
C THR A 96 -19.88 15.95 -16.02
N PHE A 97 -19.81 16.73 -17.10
CA PHE A 97 -18.93 17.89 -17.22
C PHE A 97 -19.49 19.10 -16.46
N SER A 98 -18.65 19.83 -15.72
CA SER A 98 -19.00 21.12 -15.10
C SER A 98 -17.82 22.08 -15.26
N GLY A 99 -18.00 23.09 -16.12
CA GLY A 99 -17.01 24.15 -16.33
C GLY A 99 -17.25 25.33 -15.37
N ILE A 100 -16.17 25.97 -14.92
CA ILE A 100 -16.22 27.24 -14.18
C ILE A 100 -15.47 28.27 -15.03
N SER A 101 -16.10 29.40 -15.35
CA SER A 101 -15.38 30.53 -15.94
C SER A 101 -14.57 31.23 -14.85
N SER A 102 -13.25 31.35 -15.00
CA SER A 102 -12.46 32.26 -14.17
C SER A 102 -12.11 33.49 -14.98
N ASP A 103 -12.59 34.65 -14.53
CA ASP A 103 -12.36 35.94 -15.17
C ASP A 103 -10.97 36.47 -14.73
N TYR A 104 -9.91 35.89 -15.27
CA TYR A 104 -8.56 36.46 -15.15
C TYR A 104 -8.34 37.44 -16.31
N GLY A 105 -8.68 38.71 -16.07
CA GLY A 105 -8.16 39.90 -16.76
C GLY A 105 -8.05 39.83 -18.29
N GLU A 106 -9.04 40.41 -18.98
CA GLU A 106 -9.03 40.79 -20.41
C GLU A 106 -8.71 39.70 -21.46
N SER A 107 -8.51 38.45 -21.06
CA SER A 107 -8.38 37.31 -21.97
C SER A 107 -9.59 36.39 -21.81
N ASN A 108 -10.29 36.11 -22.92
CA ASN A 108 -11.34 35.08 -22.98
C ASN A 108 -10.71 33.67 -22.92
N GLU A 109 -9.94 33.39 -21.87
CA GLU A 109 -9.37 32.08 -21.64
C GLU A 109 -10.28 31.28 -20.70
N TYR A 110 -10.66 30.09 -21.16
CA TYR A 110 -11.56 29.21 -20.44
C TYR A 110 -10.81 27.96 -19.96
N PHE A 111 -11.13 27.49 -18.75
CA PHE A 111 -10.57 26.30 -18.14
C PHE A 111 -11.63 25.19 -18.06
N ALA A 112 -11.22 23.96 -18.30
CA ALA A 112 -12.08 22.79 -18.12
C ALA A 112 -11.72 22.04 -16.84
N GLN A 113 -12.70 21.84 -15.97
CA GLN A 113 -12.59 21.04 -14.76
C GLN A 113 -13.32 19.71 -14.95
N TRP A 114 -12.66 18.59 -14.62
CA TRP A 114 -13.31 17.28 -14.64
C TRP A 114 -13.82 16.91 -13.25
N MET A 115 -15.09 16.53 -13.17
CA MET A 115 -15.79 16.09 -11.95
C MET A 115 -16.37 14.70 -12.17
N VAL A 116 -16.25 13.81 -11.19
CA VAL A 116 -17.04 12.56 -11.09
C VAL A 116 -17.84 12.66 -9.80
N GLY A 117 -19.15 12.85 -9.91
CA GLY A 117 -20.00 13.17 -8.76
C GLY A 117 -19.74 14.58 -8.22
N SER A 118 -19.67 14.74 -6.90
CA SER A 118 -19.37 16.01 -6.21
C SER A 118 -17.87 16.25 -5.98
N THR A 119 -17.01 15.38 -6.49
CA THR A 119 -15.55 15.43 -6.26
C THR A 119 -14.85 16.02 -7.48
N GLN A 120 -14.16 17.14 -7.27
CA GLN A 120 -13.22 17.73 -8.24
C GLN A 120 -12.01 16.82 -8.36
N ILE A 121 -11.70 16.35 -9.58
CA ILE A 121 -10.59 15.41 -9.79
C ILE A 121 -9.41 16.01 -10.55
N SER A 122 -9.48 17.27 -11.03
CA SER A 122 -8.35 18.21 -11.22
C SER A 122 -8.64 19.35 -12.22
N ILE A 123 -7.88 20.44 -12.06
CA ILE A 123 -7.33 21.29 -13.14
C ILE A 123 -5.82 21.37 -12.84
N ASP A 124 -4.95 20.88 -13.72
CA ASP A 124 -3.51 21.17 -13.64
C ASP A 124 -2.79 20.96 -14.99
N TRP A 125 -1.94 21.92 -15.38
CA TRP A 125 -0.90 21.73 -16.41
C TRP A 125 0.38 21.25 -15.73
N GLY A 126 0.28 20.11 -15.04
CA GLY A 126 1.40 19.42 -14.43
C GLY A 126 1.86 18.30 -15.36
N ARG A 127 3.18 18.13 -15.51
CA ARG A 127 3.78 16.93 -16.10
C ARG A 127 3.11 15.71 -15.44
N ILE A 128 2.25 14.99 -16.18
CA ILE A 128 1.70 13.71 -15.71
C ILE A 128 2.84 12.70 -15.77
N SER A 129 3.70 12.74 -14.77
CA SER A 129 4.55 11.61 -14.44
C SER A 129 3.65 10.64 -13.68
N ALA A 130 3.36 9.49 -14.27
CA ALA A 130 2.84 8.36 -13.51
C ALA A 130 3.90 8.04 -12.45
N VAL A 131 3.67 8.52 -11.23
CA VAL A 131 4.46 8.12 -10.08
C VAL A 131 4.06 6.67 -9.82
N VAL A 132 4.97 5.76 -10.13
CA VAL A 132 4.82 4.38 -9.66
C VAL A 132 5.01 4.44 -8.15
N ILE A 133 3.92 4.23 -7.42
CA ILE A 133 3.93 4.14 -5.97
C ILE A 133 4.30 2.71 -5.64
N ALA A 134 5.29 2.54 -4.75
CA ALA A 134 5.65 1.21 -4.27
C ALA A 134 4.43 0.56 -3.60
N SER A 135 4.16 -0.69 -3.94
CA SER A 135 3.27 -1.56 -3.17
C SER A 135 4.10 -2.54 -2.33
N PHE A 136 3.44 -3.29 -1.46
CA PHE A 136 4.13 -4.15 -0.51
C PHE A 136 3.40 -5.49 -0.37
N THR A 137 4.16 -6.54 -0.09
CA THR A 137 3.61 -7.87 0.22
C THR A 137 4.27 -8.40 1.48
N GLN A 138 3.49 -8.76 2.51
CA GLN A 138 4.03 -9.48 3.66
C GLN A 138 4.25 -10.96 3.29
N ASN A 139 5.45 -11.49 3.51
CA ASN A 139 5.76 -12.87 3.11
C ASN A 139 5.83 -13.82 4.28
N HIS A 140 6.88 -13.71 5.08
CA HIS A 140 7.23 -14.71 6.08
C HIS A 140 7.21 -14.10 7.48
N PHE A 141 6.93 -14.94 8.47
CA PHE A 141 6.96 -14.52 9.87
C PHE A 141 7.55 -15.59 10.78
N ARG A 142 8.07 -15.18 11.92
CA ARG A 142 8.47 -16.10 12.99
C ARG A 142 8.35 -15.49 14.38
N TRP A 143 7.94 -16.32 15.33
CA TRP A 143 7.79 -16.00 16.74
C TRP A 143 9.04 -16.38 17.52
N TYR A 144 9.46 -15.52 18.44
CA TYR A 144 10.63 -15.73 19.28
C TYR A 144 10.36 -15.39 20.74
N VAL A 145 11.08 -16.08 21.63
CA VAL A 145 11.21 -15.69 23.04
C VAL A 145 12.03 -14.41 23.13
N ASN A 146 11.63 -13.49 24.00
CA ASN A 146 12.37 -12.26 24.22
C ASN A 146 13.64 -12.51 25.09
N PRO A 147 14.86 -12.21 24.60
CA PRO A 147 16.10 -12.35 25.37
C PRO A 147 16.37 -11.20 26.37
N ALA A 148 15.39 -10.32 26.59
CA ALA A 148 15.40 -9.11 27.43
C ALA A 148 16.35 -7.98 27.00
N SER A 149 17.61 -8.28 26.66
CA SER A 149 18.68 -7.27 26.47
C SER A 149 19.35 -7.33 25.10
N SER A 150 18.71 -7.97 24.13
CA SER A 150 19.23 -8.16 22.77
C SER A 150 18.14 -7.99 21.72
N GLU A 151 18.47 -7.28 20.63
CA GLU A 151 17.61 -7.18 19.44
C GLU A 151 17.63 -8.49 18.64
N ASN A 152 18.70 -9.27 18.80
CA ASN A 152 18.98 -10.48 18.08
C ASN A 152 18.34 -11.64 18.82
N VAL A 153 17.14 -11.98 18.38
CA VAL A 153 16.40 -13.14 18.86
C VAL A 153 17.02 -14.43 18.31
N THR A 154 17.40 -15.35 19.19
CA THR A 154 18.02 -16.64 18.81
C THR A 154 17.15 -17.85 19.12
N ASP A 155 16.11 -17.65 19.91
CA ASP A 155 15.29 -18.71 20.50
C ASP A 155 13.86 -18.62 19.94
N PRO A 156 13.56 -19.38 18.87
CA PRO A 156 12.19 -19.47 18.37
C PRO A 156 11.27 -19.92 19.49
N TRP A 157 10.05 -19.39 19.52
CA TRP A 157 9.06 -19.83 20.50
C TRP A 157 8.92 -21.37 20.45
N SER A 158 8.98 -22.14 21.56
CA SER A 158 8.27 -21.90 22.83
C SER A 158 9.12 -21.62 24.08
N SER A 159 8.56 -20.84 25.02
CA SER A 159 9.29 -20.33 26.19
C SER A 159 9.59 -21.38 27.28
N THR A 160 8.94 -22.55 27.22
CA THR A 160 9.02 -23.54 28.31
C THR A 160 9.17 -25.00 27.89
N ALA A 161 8.92 -25.39 26.62
CA ALA A 161 8.81 -26.80 26.26
C ALA A 161 9.94 -27.37 25.38
N GLY A 162 10.94 -26.55 25.03
CA GLY A 162 12.08 -26.99 24.22
C GLY A 162 11.70 -27.46 22.81
N ILE A 163 10.55 -27.00 22.30
CA ILE A 163 10.14 -27.17 20.91
C ILE A 163 10.13 -25.79 20.25
N ASP A 164 10.98 -25.64 19.24
CA ASP A 164 11.07 -24.43 18.42
C ASP A 164 10.05 -24.50 17.28
N LEU A 165 9.18 -23.50 17.21
CA LEU A 165 8.30 -23.31 16.08
C LEU A 165 9.11 -22.95 14.85
N ASN A 166 8.78 -23.61 13.75
CA ASN A 166 9.31 -23.27 12.44
C ASN A 166 8.77 -21.90 12.00
N GLU A 167 9.45 -21.32 11.02
CA GLU A 167 8.92 -20.17 10.28
C GLU A 167 7.53 -20.47 9.71
N ASP A 168 6.70 -19.43 9.59
CA ASP A 168 5.31 -19.47 9.10
C ASP A 168 4.39 -20.44 9.83
N THR A 169 4.77 -20.88 11.04
CA THR A 169 3.96 -21.79 11.84
C THR A 169 3.12 -21.00 12.84
N ALA A 170 1.81 -21.25 12.81
CA ALA A 170 0.88 -20.69 13.79
C ALA A 170 1.21 -21.17 15.20
N LEU A 171 1.16 -20.26 16.17
CA LEU A 171 1.27 -20.58 17.58
C LEU A 171 -0.10 -21.07 18.07
N MET A 172 -0.26 -22.39 18.19
CA MET A 172 -1.51 -23.04 18.57
C MET A 172 -1.45 -23.55 20.03
N PRO A 173 -2.59 -23.74 20.73
CA PRO A 173 -2.59 -24.28 22.09
C PRO A 173 -2.19 -25.76 22.16
N LEU A 174 -2.26 -26.46 21.02
CA LEU A 174 -1.95 -27.87 20.89
C LEU A 174 -0.92 -28.09 19.77
N PRO A 175 0.10 -28.95 20.00
CA PRO A 175 0.41 -29.63 21.27
C PRO A 175 0.81 -28.64 22.37
N PHE A 176 0.65 -29.02 23.66
CA PHE A 176 0.94 -28.15 24.80
C PHE A 176 2.35 -27.54 24.75
N ALA A 177 3.27 -28.23 24.09
CA ALA A 177 4.65 -27.80 23.90
C ALA A 177 4.80 -26.52 23.06
N TYR A 178 3.73 -26.06 22.40
CA TYR A 178 3.72 -24.75 21.74
C TYR A 178 3.53 -23.58 22.71
N ASP A 179 3.13 -23.84 23.97
CA ASP A 179 3.07 -22.86 25.08
C ASP A 179 2.45 -21.53 24.65
N PRO A 180 1.13 -21.44 24.38
CA PRO A 180 0.52 -20.19 23.95
C PRO A 180 0.77 -19.05 24.94
N PRO A 181 1.18 -17.86 24.47
CA PRO A 181 1.54 -16.78 25.37
C PRO A 181 0.32 -16.30 26.15
N GLY A 182 0.53 -16.17 27.44
CA GLY A 182 -0.45 -15.72 28.43
C GLY A 182 0.26 -15.03 29.57
N TYR A 183 0.07 -15.55 30.78
CA TYR A 183 0.67 -15.03 31.98
C TYR A 183 1.57 -16.12 32.57
N ASP A 184 2.80 -15.75 32.95
CA ASP A 184 3.69 -16.68 33.62
C ASP A 184 3.10 -17.15 34.98
N SER A 185 3.73 -18.16 35.58
CA SER A 185 3.33 -18.68 36.90
C SER A 185 3.35 -17.64 38.04
N SER A 186 3.98 -16.49 37.83
CA SER A 186 4.04 -15.36 38.77
C SER A 186 3.00 -14.27 38.44
N GLY A 187 2.16 -14.47 37.41
CA GLY A 187 1.13 -13.52 36.98
C GLY A 187 1.67 -12.36 36.17
N ASN A 188 2.88 -12.46 35.59
CA ASN A 188 3.39 -11.44 34.66
C ASN A 188 3.04 -11.82 33.22
N PRO A 189 2.67 -10.87 32.36
CA PRO A 189 2.36 -11.18 30.98
C PRO A 189 3.63 -11.62 30.24
N GLN A 190 3.55 -12.71 29.49
CA GLN A 190 4.65 -13.20 28.67
C GLN A 190 4.88 -12.28 27.48
N GLN A 191 6.16 -12.02 27.20
CA GLN A 191 6.59 -11.12 26.13
C GLN A 191 7.01 -11.93 24.90
N VAL A 192 6.57 -11.46 23.72
CA VAL A 192 6.75 -12.17 22.45
C VAL A 192 7.38 -11.24 21.43
N ARG A 193 8.31 -11.79 20.64
CA ARG A 193 8.95 -11.09 19.52
C ARG A 193 8.42 -11.66 18.21
N LEU A 194 7.89 -10.80 17.36
CA LEU A 194 7.38 -11.14 16.03
C LEU A 194 8.32 -10.55 14.97
N ARG A 195 9.03 -11.42 14.27
CA ARG A 195 9.81 -11.04 13.08
C ARG A 195 8.95 -11.23 11.84
N VAL A 196 8.90 -10.21 10.98
CA VAL A 196 8.14 -10.26 9.73
C VAL A 196 8.98 -9.63 8.63
N ASN A 197 8.92 -10.22 7.42
CA ASN A 197 9.46 -9.57 6.23
C ASN A 197 8.41 -9.15 5.21
N ILE A 198 8.74 -8.09 4.47
CA ILE A 198 7.86 -7.43 3.51
C ILE A 198 8.64 -7.20 2.22
N THR A 199 8.11 -7.63 1.07
CA THR A 199 8.68 -7.28 -0.24
C THR A 199 8.30 -5.86 -0.62
N VAL A 200 9.27 -5.09 -1.11
CA VAL A 200 9.03 -3.81 -1.79
C VAL A 200 8.74 -4.08 -3.27
N ASN A 201 7.51 -3.82 -3.70
CA ASN A 201 7.04 -4.02 -5.08
C ASN A 201 6.94 -2.69 -5.82
N ASP A 202 6.80 -2.77 -7.15
CA ASP A 202 6.56 -1.70 -8.13
C ASP A 202 7.58 -0.55 -8.21
N ALA A 203 8.14 -0.06 -7.10
CA ALA A 203 9.13 1.01 -7.06
C ALA A 203 10.12 0.88 -5.89
N THR A 204 11.33 1.42 -6.08
CA THR A 204 12.32 1.59 -5.00
C THR A 204 11.80 2.59 -3.97
N ILE A 205 11.96 2.27 -2.68
CA ILE A 205 11.65 3.21 -1.58
C ILE A 205 12.93 3.84 -1.06
N THR A 206 12.89 5.14 -0.78
CA THR A 206 14.01 5.83 -0.12
C THR A 206 13.93 5.64 1.38
N ALA A 207 15.08 5.67 2.06
CA ALA A 207 15.15 5.69 3.52
C ALA A 207 14.15 6.70 4.13
N ASN A 208 13.50 6.32 5.23
CA ASN A 208 12.59 7.15 6.03
C ASN A 208 11.36 7.70 5.28
N SER A 209 11.02 7.17 4.11
CA SER A 209 9.88 7.65 3.29
C SER A 209 8.57 6.89 3.53
N LYS A 210 8.66 5.73 4.18
CA LYS A 210 7.54 4.82 4.44
C LYS A 210 7.47 4.47 5.92
N TYR A 211 6.28 4.16 6.41
CA TYR A 211 6.06 3.79 7.80
C TYR A 211 5.13 2.58 7.85
N PHE A 212 5.42 1.67 8.77
CA PHE A 212 4.71 0.41 8.93
C PHE A 212 4.31 0.21 10.39
N LYS A 213 3.12 -0.34 10.61
CA LYS A 213 2.62 -0.70 11.94
C LYS A 213 2.02 -2.10 11.96
N LEU A 214 1.95 -2.68 13.15
CA LEU A 214 1.32 -3.97 13.40
C LEU A 214 -0.16 -3.77 13.78
N GLN A 215 -1.02 -4.57 13.17
CA GLN A 215 -2.43 -4.71 13.53
C GLN A 215 -2.74 -6.16 13.90
N PHE A 216 -3.81 -6.35 14.67
CA PHE A 216 -4.35 -7.66 14.99
C PHE A 216 -5.86 -7.70 14.83
N ARG A 217 -6.40 -8.91 14.69
CA ARG A 217 -7.83 -9.19 14.83
C ARG A 217 -8.05 -10.58 15.39
N THR A 218 -9.25 -10.83 15.89
CA THR A 218 -9.70 -12.20 16.17
C THR A 218 -10.21 -12.87 14.89
N GLY A 219 -10.10 -14.20 14.82
CA GLY A 219 -10.58 -14.96 13.67
C GLY A 219 -10.25 -16.44 13.75
N THR A 220 -10.99 -17.27 13.03
CA THR A 220 -10.74 -18.73 12.91
C THR A 220 -10.03 -19.10 11.60
N ASP A 221 -9.91 -18.14 10.69
CA ASP A 221 -9.30 -18.27 9.38
C ASP A 221 -7.79 -17.93 9.39
N LEU A 222 -7.16 -17.97 8.22
CA LEU A 222 -5.73 -17.64 8.00
C LEU A 222 -5.56 -16.43 7.06
N ASP A 223 -6.62 -15.65 6.83
CA ASP A 223 -6.67 -14.58 5.85
C ASP A 223 -6.36 -13.21 6.48
N CYS A 224 -5.22 -12.63 6.12
CA CYS A 224 -4.85 -11.29 6.56
C CYS A 224 -5.52 -10.14 5.75
N SER A 225 -6.23 -10.46 4.67
CA SER A 225 -6.76 -9.47 3.72
C SER A 225 -8.13 -8.90 4.10
N THR A 226 -8.96 -9.66 4.82
CA THR A 226 -10.32 -9.26 5.19
C THR A 226 -10.51 -9.11 6.69
N GLY A 227 -11.65 -8.55 7.11
CA GLY A 227 -12.03 -8.38 8.52
C GLY A 227 -11.83 -6.97 9.08
N SER A 228 -12.25 -6.78 10.33
CA SER A 228 -12.01 -5.56 11.10
C SER A 228 -10.72 -5.72 11.91
N TRP A 229 -9.79 -4.79 11.73
CA TRP A 229 -8.46 -4.86 12.32
C TRP A 229 -8.27 -3.74 13.34
N THR A 230 -7.59 -4.06 14.43
CA THR A 230 -7.22 -3.16 15.52
C THR A 230 -5.72 -2.96 15.50
N ASP A 231 -5.24 -1.74 15.73
CA ASP A 231 -3.81 -1.49 15.89
C ASP A 231 -3.29 -2.16 17.17
N VAL A 232 -2.05 -2.64 17.17
CA VAL A 232 -1.38 -3.01 18.42
C VAL A 232 -1.27 -1.77 19.29
N GLY A 233 -1.81 -1.85 20.50
CA GLY A 233 -1.95 -0.70 21.40
C GLY A 233 -0.60 -0.19 21.91
N ALA A 234 -0.60 1.06 22.39
CA ALA A 234 0.58 1.65 23.02
C ALA A 234 0.99 0.88 24.29
N ALA A 235 2.26 0.97 24.66
CA ALA A 235 2.77 0.28 25.84
C ALA A 235 2.04 0.69 27.13
N GLY A 236 1.60 -0.33 27.89
CA GLY A 236 0.76 -0.14 29.08
C GLY A 236 -0.72 0.17 28.78
N GLY A 237 -1.14 0.08 27.52
CA GLY A 237 -2.53 0.23 27.09
C GLY A 237 -3.44 -0.93 27.52
N SER A 238 -4.72 -0.80 27.20
CA SER A 238 -5.77 -1.79 27.54
C SER A 238 -6.17 -2.70 26.38
N ASP A 239 -5.58 -2.52 25.19
CA ASP A 239 -5.83 -3.40 24.05
C ASP A 239 -5.36 -4.82 24.33
N ALA A 240 -5.94 -5.81 23.67
CA ALA A 240 -5.58 -7.22 23.87
C ALA A 240 -4.08 -7.48 23.61
N TRP A 241 -3.53 -6.79 22.61
CA TRP A 241 -2.11 -6.79 22.31
C TRP A 241 -1.59 -5.37 22.34
N VAL A 242 -0.53 -5.17 23.10
CA VAL A 242 0.17 -3.90 23.21
C VAL A 242 1.65 -4.09 22.96
N TYR A 243 2.29 -3.03 22.52
CA TYR A 243 3.73 -2.87 22.55
C TYR A 243 4.26 -2.98 24.00
N THR A 244 5.48 -3.47 24.23
CA THR A 244 6.00 -3.65 25.60
C THR A 244 6.55 -2.36 26.23
N SER A 245 6.54 -2.26 27.56
CA SER A 245 7.25 -1.18 28.27
C SER A 245 8.69 -1.55 28.66
N GLU A 246 9.16 -2.76 28.33
CA GLU A 246 10.52 -3.22 28.63
C GLU A 246 11.59 -2.31 28.01
N THR A 247 12.71 -2.09 28.70
CA THR A 247 13.73 -1.09 28.32
C THR A 247 15.08 -1.66 27.89
N GLY A 248 15.23 -2.99 27.81
CA GLY A 248 16.53 -3.62 27.52
C GLY A 248 17.05 -3.42 26.09
N VAL A 249 16.18 -3.08 25.13
CA VAL A 249 16.52 -2.66 23.77
C VAL A 249 15.68 -1.41 23.42
N ALA A 250 16.29 -0.39 22.83
CA ALA A 250 15.58 0.84 22.44
C ALA A 250 14.88 0.68 21.08
N ASP A 251 13.75 1.37 20.86
CA ASP A 251 13.14 1.48 19.52
C ASP A 251 14.15 2.00 18.50
N ASP A 252 13.91 1.64 17.24
CA ASP A 252 14.76 2.01 16.10
C ASP A 252 16.19 1.44 16.23
N THR A 253 16.43 0.45 17.09
CA THR A 253 17.68 -0.32 17.06
C THR A 253 17.69 -1.15 15.77
N THR A 254 18.68 -0.90 14.91
CA THR A 254 18.88 -1.67 13.67
C THR A 254 19.12 -3.15 13.98
N LEU A 255 18.42 -4.02 13.26
CA LEU A 255 18.60 -5.47 13.38
C LEU A 255 19.95 -5.89 12.79
N THR A 256 20.68 -6.79 13.46
CA THR A 256 22.02 -7.20 12.99
C THR A 256 22.06 -8.55 12.29
N VAL A 257 21.02 -9.37 12.45
CA VAL A 257 20.93 -10.73 11.90
C VAL A 257 19.56 -10.95 11.29
N ALA A 258 19.52 -11.49 10.06
CA ALA A 258 18.29 -11.94 9.42
C ALA A 258 17.73 -13.16 10.14
N ARG A 259 16.45 -13.08 10.49
CA ARG A 259 15.74 -14.13 11.24
C ARG A 259 14.54 -14.69 10.50
N VAL A 260 14.25 -14.12 9.33
CA VAL A 260 13.22 -14.56 8.42
C VAL A 260 13.83 -14.87 7.05
N THR A 261 13.38 -15.96 6.42
CA THR A 261 13.88 -16.40 5.12
C THR A 261 13.67 -15.34 4.04
N GLY A 262 14.68 -15.12 3.22
CA GLY A 262 14.62 -14.20 2.09
C GLY A 262 14.82 -12.74 2.43
N THR A 263 15.13 -12.39 3.69
CA THR A 263 15.48 -11.01 4.08
C THR A 263 16.71 -10.50 3.34
N ASP A 264 16.56 -9.37 2.65
CA ASP A 264 17.66 -8.66 1.97
C ASP A 264 18.14 -7.46 2.80
N LYS A 265 17.23 -6.87 3.58
CA LYS A 265 17.44 -5.63 4.35
C LYS A 265 16.89 -5.78 5.76
N LEU A 266 17.75 -5.43 6.71
CA LEU A 266 17.44 -5.43 8.13
C LEU A 266 17.02 -4.02 8.51
N GLU A 267 15.81 -3.86 9.01
CA GLU A 267 15.30 -2.58 9.49
C GLU A 267 15.40 -2.54 11.01
N THR A 268 14.30 -2.28 11.70
CA THR A 268 14.33 -1.86 13.10
C THR A 268 13.54 -2.77 14.03
N TYR A 269 14.00 -2.77 15.28
CA TYR A 269 13.25 -3.25 16.42
C TYR A 269 12.28 -2.18 16.95
N SER A 270 11.10 -2.64 17.34
CA SER A 270 9.99 -1.81 17.81
C SER A 270 9.43 -2.34 19.12
N ARG A 271 9.33 -1.48 20.14
CA ARG A 271 8.80 -1.84 21.45
C ARG A 271 7.79 -0.89 22.05
N VAL A 272 7.79 0.40 21.72
CA VAL A 272 6.74 1.35 22.14
C VAL A 272 6.18 2.17 20.97
N LYS A 273 6.85 2.12 19.82
CA LYS A 273 6.59 2.99 18.68
C LYS A 273 5.71 2.28 17.65
N PRO A 274 4.49 2.77 17.36
CA PRO A 274 3.62 2.11 16.41
C PRO A 274 4.09 2.24 14.96
N ALA A 275 4.77 3.33 14.59
CA ALA A 275 5.21 3.60 13.22
C ALA A 275 6.71 3.32 13.02
N ASN A 276 7.03 2.20 12.37
CA ASN A 276 8.40 1.76 12.09
C ASN A 276 8.78 2.14 10.67
N THR A 277 10.00 2.66 10.48
CA THR A 277 10.42 3.20 9.19
C THR A 277 11.65 2.48 8.67
N PRO A 278 11.76 2.21 7.35
CA PRO A 278 12.99 1.70 6.78
C PRO A 278 14.14 2.72 6.91
N GLU A 279 15.29 2.29 7.43
CA GLU A 279 16.44 3.18 7.67
C GLU A 279 17.28 3.40 6.41
N ALA A 280 17.19 2.48 5.45
CA ALA A 280 17.95 2.51 4.21
C ALA A 280 17.04 2.57 2.97
N THR A 281 17.62 3.01 1.85
CA THR A 281 16.98 2.88 0.54
C THR A 281 16.90 1.40 0.17
N THR A 282 15.70 0.94 -0.18
CA THR A 282 15.41 -0.46 -0.51
C THR A 282 14.93 -0.54 -1.94
N ALA A 283 15.63 -1.34 -2.74
CA ALA A 283 15.34 -1.51 -4.16
C ALA A 283 14.07 -2.35 -4.37
N LEU A 284 13.48 -2.18 -5.56
CA LEU A 284 12.41 -3.04 -6.04
C LEU A 284 12.79 -4.53 -5.95
N GLY A 285 11.89 -5.33 -5.41
CA GLY A 285 12.02 -6.78 -5.26
C GLY A 285 12.77 -7.23 -4.01
N GLN A 286 13.28 -6.32 -3.18
CA GLN A 286 13.96 -6.67 -1.94
C GLN A 286 12.99 -6.85 -0.78
N ASN A 287 13.32 -7.74 0.14
CA ASN A 287 12.59 -7.97 1.38
C ASN A 287 13.23 -7.21 2.55
N ILE A 288 12.41 -6.42 3.26
CA ILE A 288 12.77 -5.71 4.49
C ILE A 288 12.23 -6.46 5.71
N GLU A 289 13.02 -6.60 6.76
CA GLU A 289 12.63 -7.31 8.00
C GLU A 289 12.47 -6.35 9.18
N PHE A 290 11.34 -6.46 9.89
CA PHE A 290 11.05 -5.74 11.13
C PHE A 290 10.90 -6.71 12.31
N ASP A 291 11.11 -6.19 13.52
CA ASP A 291 10.90 -6.90 14.78
C ASP A 291 9.94 -6.14 15.68
N PHE A 292 8.79 -6.74 15.96
CA PHE A 292 7.78 -6.18 16.85
C PHE A 292 7.80 -6.90 18.19
N HIS A 293 8.06 -6.14 19.26
CA HIS A 293 8.02 -6.62 20.63
C HIS A 293 6.67 -6.30 21.27
N ILE A 294 5.86 -7.34 21.43
CA ILE A 294 4.50 -7.24 21.92
C ILE A 294 4.30 -8.09 23.16
N VAL A 295 3.29 -7.71 23.93
CA VAL A 295 2.89 -8.38 25.16
C VAL A 295 1.37 -8.35 25.24
N VAL A 296 0.81 -9.29 25.99
CA VAL A 296 -0.61 -9.27 26.34
C VAL A 296 -0.91 -7.97 27.10
N GLY A 297 -1.86 -7.19 26.61
CA GLY A 297 -2.33 -5.97 27.27
C GLY A 297 -3.58 -6.20 28.11
N GLY A 298 -3.96 -5.21 28.91
CA GLY A 298 -5.18 -5.24 29.73
C GLY A 298 -5.24 -6.36 30.79
N THR A 299 -6.42 -6.93 31.00
CA THR A 299 -6.67 -8.06 31.91
C THR A 299 -6.45 -9.39 31.19
N SER A 300 -5.98 -10.42 31.92
CA SER A 300 -5.73 -11.76 31.39
C SER A 300 -6.87 -12.30 30.52
N PHE A 301 -6.52 -12.92 29.39
CA PHE A 301 -7.50 -13.55 28.52
C PHE A 301 -8.31 -14.55 29.35
N THR A 302 -9.63 -14.40 29.40
CA THR A 302 -10.49 -15.33 30.15
C THR A 302 -10.64 -16.65 29.40
N THR A 303 -10.56 -16.62 28.07
CA THR A 303 -10.61 -17.79 27.18
C THR A 303 -9.47 -17.75 26.17
N ALA A 304 -9.03 -18.93 25.72
CA ALA A 304 -8.04 -19.04 24.64
C ALA A 304 -8.61 -18.41 23.37
N THR A 305 -7.97 -17.33 22.90
CA THR A 305 -8.45 -16.54 21.77
C THR A 305 -7.42 -16.61 20.65
N ARG A 306 -7.90 -16.89 19.43
CA ARG A 306 -7.06 -16.87 18.22
C ARG A 306 -6.98 -15.46 17.66
N TYR A 307 -5.75 -15.00 17.49
CA TYR A 307 -5.39 -13.72 16.89
C TYR A 307 -4.65 -13.94 15.59
N LEU A 308 -4.96 -13.11 14.60
CA LEU A 308 -4.21 -12.94 13.38
C LEU A 308 -3.52 -11.58 13.45
N PHE A 309 -2.29 -11.48 12.98
CA PHE A 309 -1.50 -10.25 12.94
C PHE A 309 -1.12 -9.92 11.51
N ARG A 310 -1.04 -8.63 11.20
CA ARG A 310 -0.59 -8.16 9.90
C ARG A 310 0.15 -6.84 10.01
N VAL A 311 1.11 -6.63 9.13
CA VAL A 311 1.71 -5.32 8.92
C VAL A 311 0.90 -4.54 7.90
N VAL A 312 0.74 -3.24 8.13
CA VAL A 312 0.13 -2.27 7.22
C VAL A 312 1.04 -1.06 7.06
N GLU A 313 0.91 -0.34 5.95
CA GLU A 313 1.48 0.99 5.83
C GLU A 313 0.70 1.98 6.74
N THR A 314 1.40 2.98 7.26
CA THR A 314 0.84 4.02 8.13
C THR A 314 1.46 5.38 7.86
N THR A 315 0.96 6.41 8.54
CA THR A 315 1.56 7.75 8.58
C THR A 315 2.71 7.80 9.59
N SER A 316 3.54 8.84 9.54
CA SER A 316 4.71 8.97 10.42
C SER A 316 4.40 8.98 11.92
N ASP A 317 3.16 9.30 12.29
CA ASP A 317 2.65 9.31 13.65
C ASP A 317 1.90 8.00 14.03
N GLY A 318 1.76 7.05 13.10
CA GLY A 318 1.06 5.78 13.31
C GLY A 318 -0.47 5.84 13.20
N SER A 319 -1.06 7.02 12.96
CA SER A 319 -2.52 7.19 13.01
C SER A 319 -3.25 6.66 11.77
N GLY A 320 -2.62 6.74 10.59
CA GLY A 320 -3.19 6.27 9.33
C GLY A 320 -3.09 4.76 9.16
N THR A 321 -3.95 4.18 8.32
CA THR A 321 -3.89 2.77 7.94
C THR A 321 -4.07 2.65 6.44
N ILE A 322 -3.08 2.05 5.78
CA ILE A 322 -3.08 1.76 4.34
C ILE A 322 -2.78 0.25 4.20
N SER A 323 -3.74 -0.50 3.67
CA SER A 323 -3.55 -1.92 3.37
C SER A 323 -2.41 -2.12 2.37
N LEU A 324 -1.63 -3.18 2.55
CA LEU A 324 -0.55 -3.52 1.61
C LEU A 324 -1.18 -3.96 0.28
N ALA A 325 -0.99 -3.19 -0.78
CA ALA A 325 -1.65 -3.47 -2.07
C ALA A 325 -1.18 -4.78 -2.73
N GLY A 326 0.03 -5.26 -2.39
CA GLY A 326 0.52 -6.59 -2.79
C GLY A 326 0.07 -7.73 -1.86
N GLY A 327 -0.66 -7.44 -0.80
CA GLY A 327 -1.31 -8.42 0.08
C GLY A 327 -0.43 -9.07 1.15
N TRP A 328 -0.87 -10.23 1.63
CA TRP A 328 -0.24 -11.01 2.70
C TRP A 328 -0.21 -12.48 2.29
N ASN A 329 0.98 -13.01 2.01
CA ASN A 329 1.16 -14.42 1.64
C ASN A 329 1.02 -15.34 2.86
N ASN A 330 1.59 -14.94 4.01
CA ASN A 330 1.37 -15.60 5.29
C ASN A 330 0.88 -14.61 6.35
N CYS A 331 -0.03 -15.11 7.18
CA CYS A 331 -0.64 -14.36 8.25
C CYS A 331 -0.13 -14.90 9.59
N PRO A 332 0.65 -14.13 10.38
CA PRO A 332 1.06 -14.55 11.71
C PRO A 332 -0.17 -14.85 12.57
N VAL A 333 -0.28 -16.09 13.02
CA VAL A 333 -1.37 -16.56 13.87
C VAL A 333 -0.83 -16.97 15.22
N LEU A 334 -1.54 -16.55 16.26
CA LEU A 334 -1.22 -16.85 17.64
C LEU A 334 -2.51 -17.07 18.42
N HIS A 335 -2.56 -18.15 19.18
CA HIS A 335 -3.55 -18.36 20.22
C HIS A 335 -3.01 -17.92 21.57
N SER A 336 -3.85 -17.24 22.34
CA SER A 336 -3.52 -16.94 23.73
C SER A 336 -3.74 -18.14 24.65
N GLU A 337 -3.05 -18.15 25.78
CA GLU A 337 -3.39 -19.04 26.89
C GLU A 337 -4.82 -18.73 27.38
N PRO A 338 -5.63 -19.76 27.76
CA PRO A 338 -6.88 -19.53 28.46
C PRO A 338 -6.64 -19.02 29.90
N GLY A 339 -7.60 -18.25 30.41
CA GLY A 339 -7.52 -17.69 31.76
C GLY A 339 -7.64 -18.74 32.85
N THR A 340 -7.10 -18.43 34.03
CA THR A 340 -7.02 -19.38 35.14
C THR A 340 -8.38 -19.81 35.70
N GLU A 341 -9.43 -19.03 35.45
CA GLU A 341 -10.81 -19.28 35.91
C GLU A 341 -11.51 -20.42 35.16
N ASN A 342 -11.06 -20.75 33.95
CA ASN A 342 -11.59 -21.85 33.13
C ASN A 342 -10.71 -23.11 33.20
N LEU A 343 -9.74 -23.16 34.12
CA LEU A 343 -8.85 -24.30 34.30
C LEU A 343 -9.52 -25.43 35.08
N MET A 344 -10.40 -26.18 34.45
CA MET A 344 -10.44 -27.61 34.75
C MET A 344 -9.24 -28.22 34.01
N ARG A 345 -8.07 -28.27 34.65
CA ARG A 345 -6.95 -29.10 34.19
C ARG A 345 -7.42 -30.55 34.24
N HIS A 346 -8.04 -31.03 33.17
CA HIS A 346 -8.15 -32.47 32.96
C HIS A 346 -6.71 -32.94 32.80
N GLY A 347 -6.23 -33.71 33.79
CA GLY A 347 -4.83 -34.18 33.82
C GLY A 347 -4.43 -34.84 32.51
N ASN A 348 -3.12 -34.97 32.31
CA ASN A 348 -2.44 -35.47 31.10
C ASN A 348 -3.31 -36.47 30.32
N PHE A 349 -3.73 -36.10 29.11
CA PHE A 349 -4.44 -37.02 28.23
C PHE A 349 -3.41 -37.96 27.60
N TYR A 350 -3.67 -39.26 27.62
CA TYR A 350 -2.80 -40.25 27.00
C TYR A 350 -3.55 -40.93 25.84
N SER A 351 -2.91 -41.01 24.67
CA SER A 351 -3.38 -41.81 23.53
C SER A 351 -2.22 -42.68 23.05
N GLY A 352 -2.47 -43.97 22.86
CA GLY A 352 -1.42 -44.92 22.47
C GLY A 352 -0.29 -45.11 23.51
N GLY A 353 -0.47 -44.66 24.75
CA GLY A 353 0.56 -44.69 25.80
C GLY A 353 1.48 -43.46 25.82
N GLU A 354 1.28 -42.50 24.92
CA GLU A 354 2.01 -41.24 24.89
C GLU A 354 1.13 -40.10 25.42
N GLU A 355 1.71 -39.23 26.24
CA GLU A 355 1.05 -38.02 26.71
C GLU A 355 0.80 -37.08 25.52
N GLN A 356 -0.47 -36.77 25.29
CA GLN A 356 -0.96 -35.91 24.22
C GLN A 356 -1.15 -34.46 24.69
N GLY A 357 -0.91 -34.19 25.97
CA GLY A 357 -1.04 -32.87 26.61
C GLY A 357 -2.37 -32.64 27.32
N PHE A 358 -2.67 -31.37 27.57
CA PHE A 358 -3.89 -30.92 28.24
C PHE A 358 -4.97 -30.57 27.23
N TYR A 359 -6.19 -31.04 27.44
CA TYR A 359 -7.36 -30.51 26.75
C TYR A 359 -7.96 -29.38 27.59
N TRP A 360 -8.14 -28.24 26.93
CA TRP A 360 -9.02 -27.17 27.42
C TRP A 360 -10.44 -27.57 27.03
N ALA A 361 -11.27 -27.94 28.01
CA ALA A 361 -12.70 -28.14 27.79
C ALA A 361 -13.41 -26.78 27.95
N ASP A 362 -14.29 -26.47 27.00
CA ASP A 362 -15.15 -25.29 26.99
C ASP A 362 -16.43 -25.46 27.84
#